data_AF-A0A7T7L2A4-F1
#
_entry.id   AF-A0A7T7L2A4-F1
#
_cell.length_a   1.000
_cell.length_b   1.000
_cell.length_c   1.000
_cell.angle_alpha   90.00
_cell.angle_beta   90.00
_cell.angle_gamma   90.00
#
_symmetry.space_group_name_H-M   'P 1'
#
loop_
_entity.id
_entity.type
_entity.pdbx_description
1 polymer ?
#
loop_
_entity_poly.entity_id
_entity_poly.type
_entity_poly.pdbx_seq_one_letter_code
_entity_poly.pdbx_strand_id
1 'polypeptide(L)' 'MTALTARQREVLRLTAAGLSSTQIGRRLGINGRTVAHHLSSTYRVLGAHDRAHAVALAIHFGYITLAELAHIASKETAA' A
#
# COMPACT_ATOMS: atom_id res chain seq x y z
N MET A 1 3.54 17.11 10.43
CA MET A 1 3.51 15.73 9.88
C MET A 1 2.06 15.39 9.57
N THR A 2 1.74 15.09 8.31
CA THR A 2 0.37 14.76 7.89
C THR A 2 0.19 13.25 7.94
N ALA A 3 -0.85 12.75 8.60
CA ALA A 3 -1.12 11.32 8.66
C ALA A 3 -1.60 10.79 7.30
N LEU A 4 -1.36 9.51 7.02
CA LEU A 4 -1.91 8.85 5.84
C LEU A 4 -3.43 8.74 5.94
N THR A 5 -4.12 9.10 4.85
CA THR A 5 -5.56 8.86 4.71
C THR A 5 -5.88 7.36 4.69
N ALA A 6 -7.15 7.01 4.91
CA ALA A 6 -7.59 5.61 4.88
C ALA A 6 -7.29 4.95 3.52
N ARG A 7 -7.54 5.66 2.42
CA ARG A 7 -7.28 5.13 1.07
C ARG A 7 -5.79 4.95 0.78
N GLN A 8 -4.95 5.88 1.25
CA GLN A 8 -3.49 5.75 1.12
C GLN A 8 -2.97 4.53 1.89
N ARG A 9 -3.45 4.30 3.12
CA ARG A 9 -3.12 3.11 3.91
C ARG A 9 -3.57 1.83 3.21
N GLU A 10 -4.78 1.80 2.67
CA GLU A 10 -5.30 0.63 1.95
C GLU A 10 -4.45 0.29 0.72
N VAL A 11 -4.12 1.29 -0.10
CA VAL A 11 -3.22 1.13 -1.26
C VAL A 11 -1.84 0.65 -0.83
N LEU A 12 -1.30 1.19 0.26
CA LEU A 12 0.02 0.84 0.78
C LEU A 12 0.06 -0.59 1.35
N ARG A 13 -1.03 -1.04 1.98
CA ARG A 13 -1.18 -2.40 2.48
C ARG A 13 -1.17 -3.43 1.34
N LEU A 14 -1.91 -3.16 0.26
CA LEU A 14 -1.89 -4.04 -0.93
C LEU A 14 -0.54 -3.97 -1.66
N THR A 15 0.13 -2.82 -1.60
CA THR A 15 1.49 -2.64 -2.13
C THR A 15 2.49 -3.49 -1.36
N ALA A 16 2.41 -3.50 -0.02
CA ALA A 16 3.23 -4.34 0.85
C ALA A 16 2.98 -5.84 0.63
N ALA A 17 1.77 -6.23 0.21
CA ALA A 17 1.45 -7.59 -0.21
C ALA A 17 1.96 -7.95 -1.63
N GLY A 18 2.68 -7.06 -2.31
CA GLY A 18 3.31 -7.35 -3.61
C GLY A 18 2.46 -7.01 -4.84
N LEU A 19 1.23 -6.50 -4.68
CA LEU A 19 0.35 -6.23 -5.83
C LEU A 19 0.83 -5.02 -6.64
N SER A 20 0.79 -5.15 -7.97
CA SER A 20 1.01 -4.02 -8.90
C SER A 20 -0.11 -2.99 -8.82
N SER A 21 0.16 -1.74 -9.23
CA SER A 21 -0.87 -0.68 -9.27
C SER A 21 -2.11 -1.08 -10.07
N THR A 22 -1.93 -1.89 -11.12
CA THR A 22 -3.04 -2.43 -11.93
C THR A 22 -3.87 -3.46 -11.15
N GLN A 23 -3.23 -4.40 -10.45
CA GLN A 23 -3.92 -5.38 -9.59
C GLN A 23 -4.67 -4.68 -8.45
N ILE A 24 -4.02 -3.72 -7.80
CA ILE A 24 -4.62 -2.89 -6.76
C ILE A 24 -5.83 -2.14 -7.33
N GLY A 25 -5.69 -1.53 -8.51
CA GLY A 25 -6.78 -0.80 -9.16
C GLY A 25 -8.01 -1.66 -9.38
N ARG A 26 -7.82 -2.86 -9.95
CA ARG A 26 -8.90 -3.84 -10.12
C ARG A 26 -9.59 -4.19 -8.80
N ARG A 27 -8.80 -4.46 -7.75
CA ARG A 27 -9.33 -4.83 -6.43
C ARG A 27 -10.11 -3.70 -5.76
N LEU A 28 -9.69 -2.46 -6.02
CA LEU A 28 -10.21 -1.26 -5.39
C LEU A 28 -11.26 -0.52 -6.24
N GLY A 29 -11.63 -1.06 -7.41
CA GLY A 29 -12.60 -0.47 -8.33
C GLY A 29 -12.14 0.84 -8.98
N ILE A 30 -10.82 1.07 -9.09
CA ILE A 30 -10.25 2.32 -9.63
C ILE A 30 -9.16 2.03 -10.68
N ASN A 31 -8.82 3.03 -11.49
CA ASN A 31 -7.74 2.90 -12.46
C ASN A 31 -6.37 2.75 -11.76
N GLY A 32 -5.47 1.92 -12.30
CA GLY A 32 -4.09 1.79 -11.82
C GLY A 32 -3.30 3.11 -11.82
N ARG A 33 -3.62 4.07 -12.71
CA ARG A 33 -3.08 5.43 -12.68
C ARG A 33 -3.49 6.19 -11.41
N THR A 34 -4.74 6.03 -10.97
CA THR A 34 -5.22 6.61 -9.71
C THR A 34 -4.51 5.98 -8.51
N VAL A 35 -4.23 4.68 -8.56
CA VAL A 35 -3.39 4.00 -7.54
C VAL A 35 -1.98 4.57 -7.51
N ALA A 36 -1.34 4.75 -8.67
CA ALA A 36 -0.02 5.35 -8.76
C ALA A 36 0.02 6.77 -8.17
N HIS A 37 -1.04 7.55 -8.37
CA HIS A 37 -1.20 8.87 -7.75
C HIS A 37 -1.31 8.78 -6.22
N HIS A 38 -2.10 7.85 -5.69
CA HIS A 38 -2.15 7.59 -4.24
C HIS A 38 -0.77 7.20 -3.69
N LEU A 39 -0.04 6.31 -4.36
CA LEU A 39 1.31 5.91 -3.95
C LEU A 39 2.30 7.07 -3.95
N SER A 40 2.32 7.89 -4.99
CA SER A 40 3.17 9.08 -5.05
C SER A 40 2.91 10.03 -3.88
N SER A 41 1.62 10.29 -3.59
CA SER A 41 1.24 11.12 -2.44
C SER A 41 1.64 10.47 -1.11
N THR A 42 1.45 9.15 -0.96
CA THR A 42 1.89 8.39 0.22
C THR A 42 3.40 8.47 0.42
N TYR A 43 4.19 8.31 -0.64
CA TYR A 43 5.66 8.38 -0.55
C TYR A 43 6.12 9.76 -0.11
N ARG A 44 5.51 10.82 -0.66
CA ARG A 44 5.79 12.19 -0.23
C ARG A 44 5.46 12.42 1.25
N VAL A 45 4.34 11.86 1.74
CA VAL A 45 3.95 11.99 3.15
C VAL A 45 4.91 11.22 4.07
N LEU A 46 5.34 10.02 3.66
CA LEU A 46 6.27 9.20 4.43
C LEU A 46 7.73 9.66 4.32
N GLY A 47 8.08 10.46 3.31
CA GLY A 47 9.48 10.75 2.97
C GLY A 47 10.19 9.56 2.33
N ALA A 48 9.44 8.65 1.67
CA ALA A 48 9.98 7.46 1.06
C ALA A 48 10.56 7.74 -0.34
N HIS A 49 11.69 7.11 -0.65
CA HIS A 49 12.35 7.23 -1.95
C HIS A 49 11.81 6.23 -2.98
N ASP A 50 11.37 5.06 -2.51
CA ASP A 50 10.85 4.00 -3.35
C ASP A 50 9.77 3.20 -2.62
N ARG A 51 9.27 2.18 -3.32
CA ARG A 51 8.21 1.30 -2.84
C ARG A 51 8.61 0.51 -1.59
N ALA A 52 9.80 -0.06 -1.56
CA ALA A 52 10.26 -0.87 -0.44
C ALA A 52 10.49 0.00 0.80
N HIS A 53 11.11 1.17 0.60
CA HIS A 53 11.29 2.17 1.64
C HIS A 53 9.95 2.66 2.21
N ALA A 54 8.94 2.89 1.36
CA ALA A 54 7.60 3.28 1.81
C ALA A 54 6.93 2.21 2.67
N VAL A 55 7.06 0.93 2.29
CA VAL A 55 6.53 -0.19 3.08
C VAL A 55 7.25 -0.29 4.43
N ALA A 56 8.58 -0.19 4.44
CA ALA A 56 9.37 -0.22 5.67
C ALA A 56 8.98 0.92 6.63
N LEU A 57 8.89 2.15 6.13
CA LEU A 57 8.46 3.30 6.93
C LEU A 57 7.03 3.16 7.45
N ALA A 58 6.13 2.63 6.63
CA ALA A 58 4.75 2.42 7.05
C ALA A 58 4.62 1.39 8.18
N ILE A 59 5.45 0.34 8.17
CA ILE A 59 5.54 -0.60 9.29
C ILE A 59 6.15 0.09 10.50
N HIS A 60 7.25 0.81 10.31
CA HIS A 60 7.96 1.53 11.39
C HIS A 60 7.04 2.53 12.12
N PHE A 61 6.22 3.28 11.38
CA PHE A 61 5.27 4.24 11.94
C PHE A 61 3.92 3.62 12.35
N GLY A 62 3.72 2.32 12.16
CA GLY A 62 2.48 1.63 12.53
C GLY A 62 1.27 1.93 11.64
N TYR A 63 1.48 2.43 10.42
CA TYR A 63 0.40 2.63 9.44
C TYR A 63 -0.13 1.31 8.85
N ILE A 64 0.73 0.29 8.80
CA ILE A 64 0.40 -1.10 8.46
C ILE A 64 1.18 -2.03 9.39
N THR A 65 0.68 -3.23 9.62
CA THR A 65 1.30 -4.24 10.48
C THR A 65 1.64 -5.50 9.71
N LEU A 66 2.63 -6.26 10.18
CA LEU A 66 2.97 -7.55 9.57
C LEU A 66 1.81 -8.57 9.67
N ALA A 67 1.00 -8.50 10.73
CA ALA A 67 -0.20 -9.33 10.89
C ALA A 67 -1.22 -9.08 9.76
N GLU A 68 -1.45 -7.81 9.41
CA GLU A 68 -2.33 -7.47 8.29
C GLU A 68 -1.82 -7.99 6.94
N LEU A 69 -0.50 -8.09 6.75
CA LEU A 69 0.10 -8.64 5.53
C LEU A 69 -0.04 -10.15 5.44
N ALA A 70 0.13 -10.87 6.56
CA ALA A 70 -0.05 -12.31 6.62
C ALA A 70 -1.45 -12.74 6.16
N HIS A 71 -2.49 -11.98 6.54
CA HIS A 71 -3.87 -12.24 6.12
C HIS A 71 -4.13 -12.02 4.63
N ILE A 72 -3.33 -11.20 3.94
CA ILE A 72 -3.49 -10.95 2.51
C ILE A 72 -2.83 -12.08 1.72
N ALA A 73 -1.63 -12.50 2.13
CA ALA A 73 -0.91 -13.60 1.49
C ALA A 73 -1.73 -14.90 1.49
N SER A 74 -2.41 -15.22 2.59
CA SER A 74 -3.26 -16.42 2.67
C SER A 74 -4.48 -16.39 1.73
N LYS A 75 -4.93 -15.20 1.30
CA LYS A 75 -6.04 -15.08 0.34
C LYS A 75 -5.61 -15.19 -1.12
N GLU A 76 -4.31 -15.13 -1.42
CA GLU A 76 -3.80 -15.27 -2.79
C GLU A 76 -3.42 -16.71 -3.15
N THR A 77 -3.08 -17.57 -2.19
CA THR A 77 -2.83 -19.00 -2.45
C THR A 77 -4.10 -19.81 -2.76
N ALA A 78 -5.28 -19.20 -2.60
CA ALA A 78 -6.58 -19.86 -2.74
C ALA A 78 -7.31 -19.53 -4.06
N ALA A 79 -6.61 -18.93 -5.04
CA ALA A 79 -7.12 -18.64 -6.38
C ALA A 79 -6.18 -19.21 -7.44
#